data_AF-A0A7S1GX58-F1
#
_entry.id   AF-A0A7S1GX58-F1
#
_cell.length_a   1.000
_cell.length_b   1.000
_cell.length_c   1.000
_cell.angle_alpha   90.00
_cell.angle_beta   90.00
_cell.angle_gamma   90.00
#
_symmetry.space_group_name_H-M   'P 1'
#
loop_
_entity.id
_entity.type
_entity.pdbx_description
1 polymer ?
#
loop_
_entity_poly.entity_id
_entity_poly.type
_entity_poly.pdbx_seq_one_letter_code
_entity_poly.pdbx_strand_id
1 'polypeptide(L)'
;MGAEAQDYCERLYDPSNPETRDVYLSLLKVYLQPPDASAPMTMQALSLMSKHFERLDPAKALDILPPTTPLRSLQPFFESAFRRHCELSKAQQISKALVKADHVAVLHDYHVRRSRSVQVTAGRKCKVSGKKVGTSAFVVYPNNVVVLLGEKPHPHICPVTGRDFKEAPWE
;
A
#
# COMPACT_ATOMS: atom_id res chain seq x y z
N MET A 1 40.79 -12.09 4.11
CA MET A 1 39.97 -12.73 5.16
C MET A 1 38.65 -12.02 5.44
N GLY A 2 38.59 -10.82 6.05
CA GLY A 2 37.28 -10.21 6.38
C GLY A 2 36.41 -9.79 5.17
N ALA A 3 37.03 -9.30 4.09
CA ALA A 3 36.32 -8.85 2.88
C ALA A 3 35.70 -10.03 2.08
N GLU A 4 36.45 -11.13 1.94
CA GLU A 4 35.98 -12.33 1.21
C GLU A 4 34.77 -12.98 1.89
N ALA A 5 34.73 -12.95 3.22
CA ALA A 5 33.59 -13.46 3.99
C ALA A 5 32.34 -12.59 3.80
N GLN A 6 32.48 -11.27 3.70
CA GLN A 6 31.37 -10.36 3.40
C GLN A 6 30.85 -10.55 1.99
N ASP A 7 31.73 -10.69 0.99
CA ASP A 7 31.35 -10.99 -0.40
C ASP A 7 30.66 -12.35 -0.56
N TYR A 8 31.02 -13.32 0.28
CA TYR A 8 30.28 -14.58 0.36
C TYR A 8 28.88 -14.39 0.92
N CYS A 9 28.73 -13.61 1.99
CA CYS A 9 27.43 -13.28 2.56
C CYS A 9 26.53 -12.53 1.57
N GLU A 10 27.10 -11.59 0.82
CA GLU A 10 26.38 -10.81 -0.20
C GLU A 10 25.77 -11.73 -1.27
N ARG A 11 26.51 -12.74 -1.72
CA ARG A 11 26.06 -13.69 -2.75
C ARG A 11 25.01 -14.68 -2.24
N LEU A 12 25.07 -15.04 -0.97
CA LEU A 12 24.22 -16.07 -0.39
C LEU A 12 22.95 -15.52 0.26
N TYR A 13 22.95 -14.26 0.66
CA TYR A 13 21.84 -13.65 1.39
C TYR A 13 20.54 -13.67 0.57
N ASP A 14 19.54 -14.36 1.09
CA ASP A 14 18.17 -14.33 0.60
C ASP A 14 17.21 -14.20 1.79
N PRO A 15 16.44 -13.09 1.89
CA PRO A 15 15.48 -12.92 2.97
C PRO A 15 14.32 -13.93 2.94
N SER A 16 14.08 -14.57 1.79
CA SER A 16 13.00 -15.54 1.59
C SER A 16 13.39 -16.95 2.05
N ASN A 17 14.69 -17.26 2.06
CA ASN A 17 15.21 -18.56 2.43
C ASN A 17 15.59 -18.59 3.93
N PRO A 18 14.95 -19.43 4.77
CA PRO A 18 15.26 -19.53 6.19
C PRO A 18 16.71 -19.87 6.52
N GLU A 19 17.40 -20.60 5.64
CA GLU A 19 18.80 -21.02 5.88
C GLU A 19 19.79 -19.89 5.60
N THR A 20 19.48 -19.01 4.63
CA THR A 20 20.42 -17.98 4.19
C THR A 20 20.08 -16.56 4.65
N ARG A 21 18.85 -16.33 5.17
CA ARG A 21 18.43 -15.02 5.71
C ARG A 21 19.27 -14.54 6.90
N ASP A 22 19.80 -15.46 7.70
CA ASP A 22 20.55 -15.18 8.94
C ASP A 22 22.08 -15.31 8.72
N VAL A 23 22.57 -15.30 7.47
CA VAL A 23 24.00 -15.46 7.12
C VAL A 23 24.88 -14.37 7.72
N TYR A 24 24.41 -13.11 7.73
CA TYR A 24 25.15 -12.02 8.38
C TYR A 24 25.20 -12.16 9.91
N LEU A 25 24.20 -12.78 10.55
CA LEU A 25 24.25 -13.09 11.98
C LEU A 25 25.27 -14.19 12.27
N SER A 26 25.41 -15.15 11.37
CA SER A 26 26.44 -16.19 11.46
C SER A 26 27.84 -15.59 11.32
N LEU A 27 28.04 -14.68 10.37
CA LEU A 27 29.29 -13.93 10.24
C LEU A 27 29.60 -13.09 11.48
N LEU A 28 28.57 -12.44 12.06
CA LEU A 28 28.70 -11.66 13.29
C LEU A 28 29.19 -12.54 14.46
N LYS A 29 28.62 -13.74 14.62
CA LYS A 29 29.07 -14.72 15.62
C LYS A 29 30.53 -15.11 15.42
N VAL A 30 30.94 -15.41 14.18
CA VAL A 30 32.33 -15.78 13.86
C VAL A 30 33.31 -14.64 14.19
N TYR A 31 32.93 -13.39 13.95
CA TYR A 31 33.77 -12.24 14.30
C TYR A 31 33.91 -12.01 15.81
N LEU A 32 32.87 -12.29 16.60
CA LEU A 32 32.88 -12.06 18.05
C LEU A 32 33.35 -13.27 18.85
N GLN A 33 33.17 -14.48 18.32
CA GLN A 33 33.52 -15.76 18.93
C GLN A 33 34.20 -16.65 17.88
N PRO A 34 35.44 -16.33 17.49
CA PRO A 34 36.14 -17.12 16.49
C PRO A 34 36.44 -18.54 17.02
N PRO A 35 36.25 -19.59 16.20
CA PRO A 35 36.44 -20.99 16.62
C PRO A 35 37.90 -21.33 16.93
N ASP A 36 38.86 -20.61 16.33
CA ASP A 36 40.29 -20.94 16.39
C ASP A 36 41.01 -20.33 17.60
N ALA A 37 40.27 -19.95 18.65
CA ALA A 37 40.77 -19.24 19.84
C ALA A 37 41.53 -17.92 19.54
N SER A 38 41.32 -17.35 18.35
CA SER A 38 41.89 -16.05 17.96
C SER A 38 41.18 -14.89 18.67
N ALA A 39 41.81 -13.72 18.65
CA ALA A 39 41.22 -12.53 19.28
C ALA A 39 39.95 -12.08 18.52
N PRO A 40 38.89 -11.65 19.23
CA PRO A 40 37.65 -11.21 18.61
C PRO A 40 37.85 -9.96 17.75
N MET A 41 37.21 -9.97 16.57
CA MET A 41 37.24 -8.90 15.57
C MET A 41 36.11 -7.88 15.81
N THR A 42 36.07 -7.29 17.02
CA THR A 42 34.96 -6.44 17.47
C THR A 42 34.73 -5.23 16.56
N MET A 43 35.78 -4.60 16.05
CA MET A 43 35.65 -3.45 15.15
C MET A 43 34.99 -3.83 13.82
N GLN A 44 35.34 -4.99 13.27
CA GLN A 44 34.76 -5.54 12.04
C GLN A 44 33.30 -5.94 12.26
N ALA A 45 32.98 -6.54 13.41
CA ALA A 45 31.62 -6.87 13.82
C ALA A 45 30.72 -5.62 13.89
N LEU A 46 31.18 -4.56 14.55
CA LEU A 46 30.43 -3.30 14.66
C LEU A 46 30.28 -2.58 13.31
N SER A 47 31.31 -2.65 12.45
CA SER A 47 31.24 -2.12 11.08
C SER A 47 30.26 -2.93 10.22
N LEU A 48 30.23 -4.27 10.37
CA LEU A 48 29.28 -5.15 9.70
C LEU A 48 27.84 -4.78 10.08
N MET A 49 27.58 -4.64 11.39
CA MET A 49 26.26 -4.25 11.90
C MET A 49 25.80 -2.92 11.31
N SER A 50 26.65 -1.88 11.33
CA SER A 50 26.27 -0.55 10.84
C SER A 50 26.08 -0.49 9.32
N LYS A 51 26.80 -1.30 8.53
CA LYS A 51 26.66 -1.34 7.06
C LYS A 51 25.50 -2.21 6.58
N HIS A 52 25.26 -3.35 7.23
CA HIS A 52 24.27 -4.33 6.79
C HIS A 52 23.05 -4.40 7.71
N PHE A 53 22.73 -3.31 8.40
CA PHE A 53 21.63 -3.25 9.36
C PHE A 53 20.25 -3.59 8.74
N GLU A 54 20.05 -3.33 7.44
CA GLU A 54 18.79 -3.70 6.74
C GLU A 54 18.65 -5.21 6.49
N ARG A 55 19.76 -5.96 6.60
CA ARG A 55 19.84 -7.40 6.33
C ARG A 55 20.09 -8.23 7.59
N LEU A 56 20.01 -7.57 8.74
CA LEU A 56 20.22 -8.15 10.06
C LEU A 56 18.95 -7.95 10.87
N ASP A 57 18.55 -8.99 11.58
CA ASP A 57 17.57 -8.82 12.66
C ASP A 57 18.26 -8.10 13.82
N PRO A 58 17.87 -6.85 14.14
CA PRO A 58 18.53 -6.06 15.17
C PRO A 58 18.41 -6.70 16.56
N ALA A 59 17.33 -7.41 16.87
CA ALA A 59 17.18 -8.06 18.17
C ALA A 59 18.17 -9.21 18.31
N LYS A 60 18.20 -10.12 17.32
CA LYS A 60 19.16 -11.23 17.31
C LYS A 60 20.62 -10.74 17.28
N ALA A 61 20.90 -9.66 16.57
CA ALA A 61 22.26 -9.10 16.50
C ALA A 61 22.72 -8.56 17.87
N LEU A 62 21.82 -7.92 18.63
CA LEU A 62 22.11 -7.43 19.98
C LEU A 62 22.32 -8.57 20.98
N ASP A 63 21.57 -9.68 20.86
CA ASP A 63 21.72 -10.86 21.73
C ASP A 63 23.08 -11.57 21.55
N ILE A 64 23.72 -11.41 20.38
CA ILE A 64 25.03 -11.99 20.08
C ILE A 64 26.18 -11.17 20.70
N LEU A 65 25.96 -9.88 20.95
CA LEU A 65 27.01 -9.00 21.44
C LEU A 65 27.44 -9.37 22.87
N PRO A 66 28.75 -9.31 23.17
CA PRO A 66 29.21 -9.42 24.54
C PRO A 66 28.57 -8.37 25.45
N PRO A 67 28.22 -8.70 26.71
CA PRO A 67 27.65 -7.73 27.65
C PRO A 67 28.63 -6.60 28.02
N THR A 68 29.92 -6.76 27.68
CA THR A 68 30.97 -5.76 27.87
C THR A 68 31.04 -4.73 26.74
N THR A 69 30.29 -4.90 25.65
CA THR A 69 30.31 -3.98 24.51
C THR A 69 29.77 -2.60 24.91
N PRO A 70 30.58 -1.52 24.81
CA PRO A 70 30.13 -0.18 25.18
C PRO A 70 29.00 0.30 24.25
N LEU A 71 27.91 0.80 24.82
CA LEU A 71 26.76 1.30 24.04
C LEU A 71 27.16 2.38 23.02
N ARG A 72 28.12 3.25 23.36
CA ARG A 72 28.65 4.28 22.45
C ARG A 72 29.18 3.70 21.14
N SER A 73 29.74 2.50 21.16
CA SER A 73 30.28 1.84 19.96
C SER A 73 29.18 1.40 18.97
N LEU A 74 27.94 1.26 19.43
CA LEU A 74 26.78 0.91 18.63
C LEU A 74 26.04 2.13 18.06
N GLN A 75 26.46 3.36 18.42
CA GLN A 75 25.82 4.58 17.94
C GLN A 75 25.65 4.61 16.40
N PRO A 76 26.65 4.28 15.56
CA PRO A 76 26.50 4.30 14.11
C PRO A 76 25.46 3.30 13.60
N PHE A 77 25.36 2.14 14.26
CA PHE A 77 24.36 1.12 13.95
C PHE A 77 22.95 1.62 14.27
N PHE A 78 22.73 2.11 15.48
CA PHE A 78 21.42 2.63 15.88
C PHE A 78 21.00 3.84 15.05
N GLU A 79 21.90 4.76 14.77
CA GLU A 79 21.58 5.93 13.95
C GLU A 79 21.10 5.52 12.55
N SER A 80 21.78 4.56 11.91
CA SER A 80 21.42 4.07 10.59
C SER A 80 20.09 3.31 10.62
N ALA A 81 19.94 2.39 11.59
CA ALA A 81 18.73 1.58 11.75
C ALA A 81 17.49 2.44 12.07
N PHE A 82 17.59 3.38 13.02
CA PHE A 82 16.47 4.25 13.38
C PHE A 82 16.12 5.23 12.28
N ARG A 83 17.12 5.80 11.59
CA ARG A 83 16.88 6.69 10.46
C ARG A 83 16.08 5.98 9.38
N ARG A 84 16.53 4.79 8.97
CA ARG A 84 15.84 3.97 7.98
C ARG A 84 14.42 3.59 8.42
N HIS A 85 14.26 3.18 9.68
CA HIS A 85 12.94 2.85 10.22
C HIS A 85 11.98 4.06 10.17
N CYS A 86 12.46 5.24 10.56
CA CYS A 86 11.67 6.47 10.48
C CYS A 86 11.30 6.83 9.04
N GLU A 87 12.23 6.70 8.10
CA GLU A 87 11.98 6.94 6.67
C GLU A 87 10.91 5.99 6.12
N LEU A 88 11.03 4.69 6.41
CA LEU A 88 10.05 3.68 6.01
C LEU A 88 8.68 3.95 6.61
N SER A 89 8.61 4.24 7.91
CA SER A 89 7.35 4.55 8.59
C SER A 89 6.67 5.78 7.98
N LYS A 90 7.44 6.85 7.69
CA LYS A 90 6.91 8.06 7.05
C LYS A 90 6.42 7.77 5.63
N ALA A 91 7.20 7.05 4.83
CA ALA A 91 6.82 6.69 3.47
C ALA A 91 5.53 5.85 3.45
N GLN A 92 5.41 4.87 4.35
CA GLN A 92 4.20 4.06 4.51
C GLN A 92 3.00 4.89 4.96
N GLN A 93 3.21 5.82 5.90
CA GLN A 93 2.14 6.71 6.37
C GLN A 93 1.62 7.60 5.24
N ILE A 94 2.51 8.17 4.43
CA ILE A 94 2.15 8.98 3.26
C ILE A 94 1.37 8.15 2.24
N SER A 95 1.90 6.97 1.87
CA SER A 95 1.23 6.06 0.94
C SER A 95 -0.17 5.67 1.43
N LYS A 96 -0.30 5.29 2.69
CA LYS A 96 -1.58 4.97 3.32
C LYS A 96 -2.55 6.16 3.31
N ALA A 97 -2.07 7.36 3.60
CA ALA A 97 -2.89 8.56 3.60
C ALA A 97 -3.41 8.90 2.19
N LEU A 98 -2.57 8.77 1.16
CA LEU A 98 -2.95 9.00 -0.24
C LEU A 98 -4.01 7.99 -0.70
N VAL A 99 -3.78 6.70 -0.48
CA VAL A 99 -4.76 5.65 -0.83
C VAL A 99 -6.07 5.84 -0.07
N LYS A 100 -6.01 6.24 1.21
CA LYS A 100 -7.21 6.51 2.00
C LYS A 100 -7.98 7.72 1.45
N ALA A 101 -7.30 8.78 1.06
CA ALA A 101 -7.93 9.97 0.49
C ALA A 101 -8.66 9.64 -0.83
N ASP A 102 -8.00 8.90 -1.71
CA ASP A 102 -8.59 8.44 -2.98
C ASP A 102 -9.79 7.52 -2.75
N HIS A 103 -9.65 6.55 -1.83
CA HIS A 103 -10.74 5.65 -1.46
C HIS A 103 -11.97 6.41 -0.95
N VAL A 104 -11.77 7.43 -0.10
CA VAL A 104 -12.86 8.26 0.40
C VAL A 104 -13.52 9.06 -0.72
N ALA A 105 -12.74 9.61 -1.67
CA ALA A 105 -13.28 10.32 -2.82
C ALA A 105 -14.14 9.41 -3.72
N VAL A 106 -13.62 8.22 -4.05
CA VAL A 106 -14.37 7.23 -4.86
C VAL A 106 -15.62 6.75 -4.13
N LEU A 107 -15.54 6.48 -2.82
CA LEU A 107 -16.72 6.10 -2.04
C LEU A 107 -17.76 7.21 -1.98
N HIS A 108 -17.33 8.47 -1.81
CA HIS A 108 -18.22 9.61 -1.85
C HIS A 108 -18.97 9.66 -3.19
N ASP A 109 -18.25 9.57 -4.32
CA ASP A 109 -18.86 9.61 -5.64
C ASP A 109 -19.79 8.42 -5.89
N TYR A 110 -19.42 7.24 -5.41
CA TYR A 110 -20.28 6.06 -5.42
C TYR A 110 -21.58 6.31 -4.65
N HIS A 111 -21.50 6.87 -3.44
CA HIS A 111 -22.68 7.15 -2.61
C HIS A 111 -23.54 8.27 -3.21
N VAL A 112 -22.94 9.34 -3.73
CA VAL A 112 -23.66 10.39 -4.45
C VAL A 112 -24.41 9.78 -5.63
N ARG A 113 -23.77 8.92 -6.43
CA ARG A 113 -24.42 8.26 -7.57
C ARG A 113 -25.50 7.28 -7.15
N ARG A 114 -25.29 6.51 -6.08
CA ARG A 114 -26.24 5.53 -5.55
C ARG A 114 -27.45 6.15 -4.85
N SER A 115 -27.27 7.30 -4.20
CA SER A 115 -28.35 8.02 -3.52
C SER A 115 -29.34 8.66 -4.48
N ARG A 116 -29.00 8.74 -5.77
CA ARG A 116 -29.89 9.23 -6.82
C ARG A 116 -31.14 8.38 -6.87
N SER A 117 -32.27 9.05 -6.74
CA SER A 117 -33.58 8.42 -6.82
C SER A 117 -34.55 9.34 -7.53
N VAL A 118 -35.62 8.76 -8.07
CA VAL A 118 -36.72 9.51 -8.65
C VAL A 118 -38.01 9.11 -7.96
N GLN A 119 -38.63 10.06 -7.28
CA GLN A 119 -39.94 9.87 -6.70
C GLN A 119 -41.03 10.04 -7.77
N VAL A 120 -41.83 9.00 -7.98
CA VAL A 120 -42.97 9.04 -8.90
C VAL A 120 -44.21 9.50 -8.13
N THR A 121 -44.52 10.79 -8.22
CA THR A 121 -45.75 11.37 -7.66
C THR A 121 -46.87 11.38 -8.71
N ALA A 122 -48.12 11.60 -8.29
CA ALA A 122 -49.27 11.67 -9.21
C ALA A 122 -49.14 12.78 -10.28
N GLY A 123 -48.33 13.82 -10.01
CA GLY A 123 -48.03 14.90 -10.94
C GLY A 123 -46.79 14.65 -11.82
N ARG A 124 -46.08 13.53 -11.66
CA ARG A 124 -44.87 13.23 -12.45
C ARG A 124 -45.26 13.02 -13.92
N LYS A 125 -44.60 13.76 -14.80
CA LYS A 125 -44.86 13.75 -16.24
C LYS A 125 -43.66 13.21 -17.00
N CYS A 126 -43.93 12.54 -18.12
CA CYS A 126 -42.94 12.21 -19.12
C CYS A 126 -42.27 13.48 -19.63
N LYS A 127 -40.94 13.49 -19.73
CA LYS A 127 -40.20 14.65 -20.25
C LYS A 127 -40.25 14.78 -21.77
N VAL A 128 -40.70 13.75 -22.50
CA VAL A 128 -40.88 13.78 -23.96
C VAL A 128 -42.28 14.28 -24.32
N SER A 129 -43.34 13.60 -23.88
CA SER A 129 -44.73 13.95 -24.25
C SER A 129 -45.47 14.86 -23.27
N GLY A 130 -44.95 15.07 -22.06
CA GLY A 130 -45.66 15.80 -21.00
C GLY A 130 -46.84 15.04 -20.36
N LYS A 131 -47.16 13.81 -20.81
CA LYS A 131 -48.21 12.97 -20.23
C LYS A 131 -47.87 12.55 -18.81
N LYS A 132 -48.88 12.37 -17.96
CA LYS A 132 -48.67 11.84 -16.59
C LYS A 132 -48.18 10.40 -16.64
N VAL A 133 -47.21 10.06 -15.79
CA VAL A 133 -46.67 8.70 -15.69
C VAL A 133 -47.70 7.75 -15.06
N GLY A 134 -48.26 8.13 -13.90
CA GLY A 134 -49.31 7.36 -13.24
C GLY A 134 -48.90 5.90 -13.01
N THR A 135 -49.75 4.96 -13.45
CA THR A 135 -49.52 3.51 -13.41
C THR A 135 -48.86 2.95 -14.67
N SER A 136 -48.48 3.81 -15.62
CA SER A 136 -47.88 3.39 -16.89
C SER A 136 -46.44 2.91 -16.68
N ALA A 137 -45.99 1.96 -17.49
CA ALA A 137 -44.59 1.57 -17.53
C ALA A 137 -43.69 2.76 -17.93
N PHE A 138 -42.61 2.98 -17.18
CA PHE A 138 -41.67 4.06 -17.42
C PHE A 138 -40.22 3.59 -17.27
N VAL A 139 -39.31 4.41 -17.78
CA VAL A 139 -37.87 4.24 -17.64
C VAL A 139 -37.28 5.50 -17.04
N VAL A 140 -36.30 5.31 -16.16
CA VAL A 140 -35.49 6.39 -15.59
C VAL A 140 -34.09 6.27 -16.17
N TYR A 141 -33.64 7.32 -16.85
CA TYR A 141 -32.27 7.38 -17.37
C TYR A 141 -31.28 7.78 -16.27
N PRO A 142 -29.97 7.49 -16.43
CA PRO A 142 -28.90 7.93 -15.53
C PRO A 142 -28.71 9.46 -15.43
N ASN A 143 -29.61 10.30 -15.93
CA ASN A 143 -29.71 11.75 -15.65
C ASN A 143 -31.02 12.11 -14.92
N ASN A 144 -31.71 11.13 -14.31
CA ASN A 144 -32.99 11.26 -13.62
C ASN A 144 -34.18 11.70 -14.52
N VAL A 145 -34.01 11.65 -15.84
CA VAL A 145 -35.08 11.90 -16.80
C VAL A 145 -36.02 10.69 -16.82
N VAL A 146 -37.31 10.96 -16.62
CA VAL A 146 -38.37 9.95 -16.68
C VAL A 146 -39.06 10.01 -18.02
N VAL A 147 -39.14 8.87 -18.68
CA VAL A 147 -39.78 8.71 -19.98
C VAL A 147 -40.72 7.52 -19.92
N LEU A 148 -41.88 7.61 -20.56
CA LEU A 148 -42.78 6.46 -20.72
C LEU A 148 -42.11 5.41 -21.61
N LEU A 149 -42.34 4.13 -21.32
CA LEU A 149 -41.64 3.04 -22.01
C LEU A 149 -41.87 3.06 -23.55
N GLY A 150 -43.07 3.43 -24.01
CA GLY A 150 -43.38 3.55 -25.44
C GLY A 150 -42.75 4.77 -26.12
N GLU A 151 -42.23 5.73 -25.35
CA GLU A 151 -41.59 6.96 -25.85
C GLU A 151 -40.06 6.90 -25.69
N LYS A 152 -39.52 5.69 -25.50
CA LYS A 152 -38.10 5.36 -25.42
C LYS A 152 -37.59 4.91 -26.80
N PRO A 153 -36.97 5.79 -27.60
CA PRO A 153 -36.44 5.41 -28.91
C PRO A 153 -35.17 4.53 -28.80
N HIS A 154 -34.34 4.77 -27.79
CA HIS A 154 -33.07 4.07 -27.60
C HIS A 154 -32.84 3.61 -26.15
N PRO A 155 -32.26 2.42 -25.94
CA PRO A 155 -31.96 1.89 -24.61
C PRO A 155 -31.06 2.76 -23.73
N HIS A 156 -30.05 3.40 -24.34
CA HIS A 156 -28.97 4.11 -23.64
C HIS A 156 -28.85 5.59 -24.01
N ILE A 157 -29.65 6.07 -24.98
CA ILE A 157 -29.62 7.48 -25.37
C ILE A 157 -30.85 8.18 -24.77
N CYS A 158 -30.63 9.25 -24.00
CA CYS A 158 -31.72 10.03 -23.46
C CYS A 158 -32.44 10.80 -24.58
N PRO A 159 -33.76 10.64 -24.78
CA PRO A 159 -34.47 11.35 -25.85
C PRO A 159 -34.62 12.85 -25.61
N VAL A 160 -34.35 13.33 -24.39
CA VAL A 160 -34.49 14.75 -24.01
C VAL A 160 -33.16 15.49 -24.14
N THR A 161 -32.06 14.84 -23.72
CA THR A 161 -30.73 15.49 -23.70
C THR A 161 -29.81 15.00 -24.82
N GLY A 162 -30.19 13.97 -25.58
CA GLY A 162 -29.36 13.36 -26.62
C GLY A 162 -28.13 12.59 -26.09
N ARG A 163 -27.97 12.48 -24.77
CA ARG A 163 -26.80 11.89 -24.14
C ARG A 163 -26.79 10.37 -24.28
N ASP A 164 -25.70 9.81 -24.76
CA ASP A 164 -25.44 8.36 -24.77
C ASP A 164 -24.74 7.92 -23.47
N PHE A 165 -25.41 7.07 -22.70
CA PHE A 165 -24.90 6.50 -21.45
C PHE A 165 -24.03 5.25 -21.67
N LYS A 166 -23.68 4.89 -22.91
CA LYS A 166 -22.60 3.92 -23.18
C LYS A 166 -21.22 4.54 -23.10
N GLU A 167 -21.06 5.77 -23.60
CA GLU A 167 -19.75 6.45 -23.63
C GLU A 167 -19.40 7.04 -22.26
N ALA A 168 -20.39 7.63 -21.58
CA ALA A 168 -20.25 8.17 -20.23
C ALA A 168 -21.44 7.75 -19.36
N PRO A 169 -21.45 6.52 -18.81
CA PRO A 169 -22.63 5.98 -18.12
C PRO A 169 -22.98 6.72 -16.82
N TRP A 170 -22.03 7.51 -16.29
CA TRP A 170 -22.09 8.06 -14.94
C TRP A 170 -21.92 9.58 -14.85
N GLU A 171 -21.55 10.23 -15.94
CA GLU A 171 -21.45 11.69 -16.00
C GLU A 171 -22.83 12.32 -16.21
#